data_AF-A0A497MNA0-F1
#
_entry.id   AF-A0A497MNA0-F1
#
_cell.length_a   1.000
_cell.length_b   1.000
_cell.length_c   1.000
_cell.angle_alpha   90.00
_cell.angle_beta   90.00
_cell.angle_gamma   90.00
#
_symmetry.space_group_name_H-M   'P 1'
#
loop_
_entity.id
_entity.type
_entity.pdbx_description
1 polymer ?
#
loop_
_entity_poly.entity_id
_entity_poly.type
_entity_poly.pdbx_seq_one_letter_code
_entity_poly.pdbx_strand_id
1 'polypeptide(L)' 'GEEVRLGTLALALPRSLPPSLGSSSILLGHRNAGIARILAEYLSSKHGKMALISVFLRREAEIADQKSLLQLVKTLKKP' A
#
# COMPACT_ATOMS: atom_id res chain seq x y z
N GLY A 1 2.43 16.57 -24.62
CA GLY A 1 2.82 15.25 -24.07
C GLY A 1 1.88 14.92 -22.95
N GLU A 2 1.38 13.68 -22.87
CA GLU A 2 0.54 13.27 -21.74
C GLU A 2 1.35 13.32 -20.45
N GLU A 3 0.83 14.02 -19.43
CA GLU A 3 1.36 13.89 -18.08
C GLU A 3 1.18 12.44 -17.63
N VAL A 4 2.29 11.78 -17.28
CA VAL A 4 2.25 10.45 -16.67
C VAL A 4 1.52 10.58 -15.33
N ARG A 5 0.25 10.16 -15.30
CA ARG A 5 -0.52 10.11 -14.06
C ARG A 5 -0.01 8.95 -13.21
N LEU A 6 0.95 9.23 -12.34
CA LEU A 6 1.50 8.24 -11.42
C LEU A 6 0.56 8.05 -10.22
N GLY A 7 0.33 6.77 -9.88
CA GLY A 7 -0.23 6.34 -8.60
C GLY A 7 0.84 6.33 -7.50
N THR A 8 0.64 5.55 -6.44
CA THR A 8 1.65 5.38 -5.38
C THR A 8 2.10 3.93 -5.27
N LEU A 9 3.42 3.73 -5.22
CA LEU A 9 4.08 2.45 -4.98
C LEU A 9 4.66 2.42 -3.57
N ALA A 10 4.32 1.41 -2.78
CA ALA A 10 4.76 1.22 -1.41
C ALA A 10 5.40 -0.16 -1.22
N LEU A 11 6.43 -0.22 -0.37
CA LEU A 11 7.11 -1.43 0.05
C LEU A 11 6.92 -1.61 1.55
N ALA A 12 6.72 -2.85 2.01
CA ALA A 12 6.82 -3.20 3.41
C ALA A 12 7.60 -4.51 3.60
N LEU A 13 8.32 -4.58 4.72
CA LEU A 13 9.13 -5.69 5.16
C LEU A 13 8.47 -6.36 6.38
N PRO A 14 8.64 -7.68 6.58
CA PRO A 14 8.08 -8.34 7.76
C PRO A 14 8.79 -7.86 9.03
N ARG A 15 8.03 -7.77 10.13
CA ARG A 15 8.50 -7.25 11.44
C ARG A 15 9.59 -8.08 12.11
N SER A 16 9.96 -9.22 11.53
CA SER A 16 11.10 -10.04 11.97
C SER A 16 12.45 -9.44 11.55
N LEU A 17 12.46 -8.38 10.72
CA LEU A 17 13.68 -7.63 10.42
C LEU A 17 14.05 -6.68 11.57
N PRO A 18 15.34 -6.37 11.76
CA PRO A 18 15.79 -5.53 12.87
C PRO A 18 15.07 -4.17 12.89
N PRO A 19 14.67 -3.68 14.09
CA PRO A 19 13.86 -2.48 14.26
C PRO A 19 14.50 -1.16 13.75
N SER A 20 15.79 -1.20 13.36
CA SER A 20 16.48 -0.08 12.74
C SER A 20 16.06 0.19 11.29
N LEU A 21 15.43 -0.78 10.62
CA LEU A 21 14.84 -0.60 9.29
C LEU A 21 13.36 -0.29 9.47
N GLY A 22 12.93 0.92 9.07
CA GLY A 22 11.51 1.24 8.98
C GLY A 22 10.77 0.13 8.22
N SER A 23 9.69 -0.40 8.79
CA SER A 23 9.02 -1.59 8.23
C SER A 23 8.30 -1.33 6.90
N SER A 24 8.25 -0.07 6.44
CA SER A 24 7.63 0.33 5.19
C SER A 24 8.26 1.59 4.58
N SER A 25 8.14 1.75 3.26
CA SER A 25 8.59 2.92 2.52
C SER A 25 7.68 3.21 1.32
N ILE A 26 7.61 4.47 0.90
CA ILE A 26 6.99 4.87 -0.38
C ILE A 26 8.11 4.98 -1.40
N LEU A 27 8.01 4.23 -2.49
CA LEU A 27 9.02 4.18 -3.54
C LEU A 27 8.76 5.19 -4.65
N LEU A 28 7.49 5.44 -4.96
CA LEU A 28 7.09 6.35 -6.05
C LEU A 28 5.72 6.93 -5.76
N GLY A 29 5.54 8.21 -6.11
CA GLY A 29 4.25 8.89 -6.06
C GLY A 29 3.82 9.34 -4.66
N HIS A 30 2.74 10.11 -4.62
CA HIS A 30 2.20 10.67 -3.38
C HIS A 30 0.68 10.51 -3.24
N ARG A 31 -0.04 10.32 -4.35
CA ARG A 31 -1.50 10.16 -4.35
C ARG A 31 -1.92 8.94 -3.54
N ASN A 32 -2.62 9.16 -2.43
CA ASN A 32 -3.08 8.10 -1.52
C ASN A 32 -1.94 7.30 -0.87
N ALA A 33 -0.78 7.93 -0.64
CA ALA A 33 0.39 7.27 -0.09
C ALA A 33 0.15 6.59 1.27
N GLY A 34 -0.67 7.21 2.14
CA GLY A 34 -1.05 6.60 3.41
C GLY A 34 -1.73 5.24 3.24
N ILE A 35 -2.68 5.14 2.29
CA ILE A 35 -3.37 3.87 2.01
C ILE A 35 -2.39 2.85 1.43
N ALA A 36 -1.59 3.24 0.43
CA ALA A 36 -0.60 2.35 -0.16
C ALA A 36 0.34 1.76 0.90
N ARG A 37 0.82 2.59 1.84
CA ARG A 37 1.64 2.15 2.98
C ARG A 37 0.90 1.18 3.90
N ILE A 38 -0.31 1.53 4.34
CA ILE A 38 -1.12 0.69 5.22
C ILE A 38 -1.37 -0.68 4.59
N LEU A 39 -1.67 -0.73 3.29
CA LEU A 39 -1.88 -1.98 2.57
C LEU A 39 -0.61 -2.82 2.50
N ALA A 40 0.54 -2.20 2.21
CA ALA A 40 1.82 -2.89 2.20
C ALA A 40 2.15 -3.47 3.58
N GLU A 41 2.03 -2.68 4.64
CA GLU A 41 2.27 -3.11 6.02
C GLU A 41 1.34 -4.24 6.44
N TYR A 42 0.04 -4.13 6.14
CA TYR A 42 -0.94 -5.14 6.47
C TYR A 42 -0.63 -6.48 5.80
N LEU A 43 -0.35 -6.48 4.49
CA LEU A 43 -0.06 -7.70 3.74
C LEU A 43 1.28 -8.30 4.15
N SER A 44 2.29 -7.46 4.37
CA SER A 44 3.59 -7.91 4.90
C SER A 44 3.44 -8.59 6.26
N SER A 45 2.73 -7.95 7.19
CA SER A 45 2.50 -8.49 8.53
C SER A 45 1.64 -9.75 8.50
N LYS A 46 0.66 -9.84 7.59
CA LYS A 46 -0.25 -10.98 7.49
C LYS A 46 0.44 -12.22 6.91
N HIS A 47 1.30 -12.04 5.91
CA HIS A 47 1.94 -13.15 5.21
C HIS A 47 3.36 -13.46 5.71
N GLY A 48 3.92 -12.62 6.59
CA GLY A 48 5.30 -12.77 7.07
C GLY A 48 6.34 -12.63 5.96
N LYS A 49 6.00 -11.93 4.87
CA LYS A 49 6.81 -11.78 3.66
C LYS A 49 6.92 -10.30 3.27
N MET A 50 7.86 -9.97 2.39
CA MET A 50 7.91 -8.66 1.77
C MET A 50 6.65 -8.40 0.91
N ALA A 51 6.10 -7.19 0.98
CA ALA A 51 4.94 -6.79 0.20
C ALA A 51 5.24 -5.53 -0.61
N LEU A 52 5.06 -5.60 -1.93
CA LEU A 52 5.14 -4.47 -2.86
C LEU A 52 3.74 -4.16 -3.39
N ILE A 53 3.24 -2.95 -3.16
CA ILE A 53 1.86 -2.55 -3.44
C ILE A 53 1.83 -1.31 -4.32
N SER A 54 1.11 -1.40 -5.44
CA SER A 54 0.82 -0.27 -6.33
C SER A 54 -0.66 0.12 -6.21
N VAL A 55 -0.93 1.37 -5.84
CA VAL A 55 -2.28 1.94 -5.74
C VAL A 55 -2.43 3.04 -6.79
N PHE A 56 -3.33 2.82 -7.73
CA PHE A 56 -3.71 3.82 -8.74
C PHE A 56 -5.20 4.10 -8.66
N LEU A 57 -5.54 5.31 -8.18
CA LEU A 57 -6.92 5.80 -8.11
C LEU A 57 -7.05 6.99 -9.07
N ARG A 58 -8.06 6.92 -9.95
CA ARG A 58 -8.29 7.95 -10.97
C ARG A 58 -8.83 9.27 -10.41
N ARG A 59 -9.40 9.25 -9.20
CA ARG A 59 -9.88 10.42 -8.46
C ARG A 59 -9.14 10.52 -7.14
N GLU A 60 -9.03 11.73 -6.59
CA GLU A 60 -8.63 11.86 -5.19
C GLU A 60 -9.64 11.09 -4.34
N ALA A 61 -9.14 10.14 -3.56
CA ALA A 61 -10.02 9.26 -2.81
C ALA A 61 -10.64 10.07 -1.68
N GLU A 62 -11.94 10.31 -1.77
CA GLU A 62 -12.72 10.70 -0.59
C GLU A 62 -12.68 9.56 0.44
N ILE A 63 -13.00 9.85 1.70
CA ILE A 63 -12.98 8.87 2.81
C ILE A 63 -13.76 7.59 2.45
N ALA A 64 -14.80 7.69 1.61
CA ALA A 64 -15.56 6.55 1.10
C ALA A 64 -14.73 5.59 0.23
N ASP A 65 -13.85 6.11 -0.63
CA ASP A 65 -12.99 5.30 -1.52
C ASP A 65 -11.90 4.56 -0.72
N GLN A 66 -11.45 5.15 0.39
CA GLN A 66 -10.49 4.52 1.30
C GLN A 66 -11.08 3.30 2.00
N LYS A 67 -12.35 3.36 2.41
CA LYS A 67 -13.07 2.22 2.99
C LYS A 67 -13.20 1.07 2.00
N SER A 68 -13.49 1.36 0.73
CA SER A 68 -13.60 0.37 -0.33
C SER A 68 -12.28 -0.37 -0.57
N LEU A 69 -11.14 0.35 -0.56
CA LEU A 69 -9.81 -0.26 -0.63
C LEU A 69 -9.49 -1.17 0.56
N LEU A 70 -9.83 -0.74 1.78
CA LEU A 70 -9.66 -1.57 2.96
C LEU A 70 -10.55 -2.83 2.93
N GLN A 71 -11.77 -2.72 2.40
CA GLN A 71 -12.64 -3.88 2.17
C GLN A 71 -12.02 -4.83 1.14
N LEU A 72 -11.48 -4.32 0.03
CA LEU A 72 -10.80 -5.14 -0.98
C LEU A 72 -9.63 -5.93 -0.37
N VAL A 73 -8.83 -5.31 0.48
CA VAL A 73 -7.71 -6.01 1.13
C VAL A 73 -8.18 -7.06 2.15
N LYS A 74 -9.32 -6.82 2.80
CA LYS A 74 -9.97 -7.84 3.64
C LYS A 74 -10.53 -8.99 2.82
N THR A 75 -10.97 -8.77 1.58
CA THR A 75 -11.51 -9.81 0.69
C THR A 75 -10.44 -10.59 -0.08
N LEU A 76 -9.18 -10.13 -0.12
CA LEU A 76 -7.99 -10.94 -0.48
C LEU A 76 -7.72 -12.06 0.55
N LYS A 77 -8.79 -12.64 1.10
CA LYS A 77 -8.85 -13.55 2.23
C LYS A 77 -8.63 -15.01 1.86
N LYS A 78 -8.36 -15.33 0.59
CA LYS A 78 -8.13 -16.72 0.20
C LYS A 78 -6.64 -16.99 -0.06
N PRO A 79 -6.07 -18.04 0.58
CA PRO A 79 -4.77 -18.57 0.23
C PRO A 79 -4.77 -19.15 -1.19
#